data_AF-E3NUJ6-F1
#
_entry.id   AF-E3NUJ6-F1
#
_cell.length_a   1.000
_cell.length_b   1.000
_cell.length_c   1.000
_cell.angle_alpha   90.00
_cell.angle_beta   90.00
_cell.angle_gamma   90.00
#
_symmetry.space_group_name_H-M   'P 1'
#
loop_
_entity.id
_entity.type
_entity.pdbx_description
1 polymer ?
#
loop_
_entity_poly.entity_id
_entity_poly.type
_entity_poly.pdbx_seq_one_letter_code
_entity_poly.pdbx_strand_id
1 'polypeptide(L)'
;MEYSEYSSFPYFESIEFVLVGDHKQLNPYNSVASLSPLTVSPNVMLMNYDAMVTRFTVVHRCHPDATELISKVFYGGFLVSGK
;
A
#
# COMPACT_ATOMS: atom_id res chain seq x y z
N MET A 1 18.55 22.57 46.86
CA MET A 1 18.49 22.89 45.42
C MET A 1 18.32 21.57 44.72
N GLU A 2 17.07 21.19 44.45
CA GLU A 2 16.70 19.89 43.89
C GLU A 2 16.69 20.02 42.36
N TYR A 3 17.53 19.24 41.68
CA TYR A 3 17.51 19.15 40.22
C TYR A 3 16.43 18.14 39.83
N SER A 4 15.21 18.61 39.55
CA SER A 4 14.20 17.78 38.89
C SER A 4 14.42 17.83 37.38
N GLU A 5 15.31 16.99 36.86
CA GLU A 5 15.40 16.71 35.42
C GLU A 5 14.23 15.82 35.01
N TYR A 6 13.05 16.41 34.85
CA TYR A 6 12.05 15.83 33.96
C TYR A 6 12.60 15.99 32.54
N SER A 7 13.31 14.95 32.08
CA SER A 7 13.58 14.77 30.66
C SER A 7 12.24 14.63 29.95
N SER A 8 11.76 15.75 29.43
CA SER A 8 10.67 15.83 28.48
C SER A 8 11.09 15.04 27.24
N PHE A 9 10.78 13.74 27.23
CA PHE A 9 10.74 13.00 25.97
C PHE A 9 9.85 13.81 25.02
N PRO A 10 10.32 14.17 23.82
CA PRO A 10 9.46 14.84 22.87
C PRO A 10 8.25 13.93 22.65
N TYR A 11 7.07 14.42 23.02
CA TYR A 11 5.81 13.83 22.57
C TYR A 11 5.89 13.88 21.05
N PHE A 12 6.20 12.74 20.42
CA PHE A 12 5.99 12.61 18.99
C PHE A 12 4.49 12.75 18.79
N GLU A 13 4.07 13.84 18.14
CA GLU A 13 2.71 13.92 17.61
C GLU A 13 2.42 12.65 16.81
N SER A 14 1.22 12.12 16.97
CA SER A 14 0.79 10.94 16.24
C SER A 14 0.91 11.21 14.73
N ILE A 15 1.76 10.45 14.04
CA ILE A 15 1.89 10.55 12.60
C ILE A 15 0.73 9.78 11.96
N GLU A 16 -0.15 10.50 11.29
CA GLU A 16 -1.15 9.91 10.40
C GLU A 16 -0.55 9.72 9.00
N PHE A 17 -0.75 8.55 8.41
CA PHE A 17 -0.26 8.24 7.08
C PHE A 17 -1.26 7.39 6.30
N VAL A 18 -1.22 7.52 4.98
CA VAL A 18 -1.97 6.70 4.04
C VAL A 18 -0.99 6.04 3.09
N LEU A 19 -1.07 4.73 2.96
CA LEU A 19 -0.29 3.99 1.98
C LEU A 19 -1.16 3.72 0.75
N VAL A 20 -0.65 4.09 -0.43
CA VAL A 20 -1.31 3.86 -1.72
C VAL A 20 -0.48 2.88 -2.51
N GLY A 21 -1.12 1.88 -3.12
CA GLY A 21 -0.44 0.88 -3.92
C GLY A 21 -1.36 -0.25 -4.36
N ASP A 22 -0.81 -1.14 -5.17
CA ASP A 22 -1.53 -2.27 -5.74
C ASP A 22 -0.65 -3.53 -5.74
N HIS A 23 -1.02 -4.49 -4.91
CA HIS A 23 -0.27 -5.74 -4.74
C HIS A 23 -0.41 -6.72 -5.92
N LYS A 24 -1.22 -6.39 -6.93
CA LYS A 24 -1.29 -7.13 -8.20
C LYS A 24 -0.29 -6.62 -9.24
N GLN A 25 0.41 -5.51 -8.97
CA GLN A 25 1.43 -4.94 -9.83
C GLN A 25 2.84 -5.41 -9.42
N LEU A 26 3.89 -4.70 -9.85
CA LEU A 26 5.28 -5.09 -9.59
C LEU A 26 5.60 -5.05 -8.09
N ASN A 27 6.30 -6.10 -7.62
CA ASN A 27 6.87 -6.14 -6.28
C ASN A 27 8.12 -5.24 -6.17
N PRO A 28 8.53 -4.86 -4.95
CA PRO A 28 9.82 -4.21 -4.71
C PRO A 28 10.97 -4.98 -5.36
N TYR A 29 11.86 -4.24 -6.01
CA TYR A 29 13.07 -4.76 -6.62
C TYR A 29 14.28 -4.46 -5.73
N ASN A 30 15.10 -5.47 -5.44
CA ASN A 30 16.34 -5.34 -4.69
C ASN A 30 17.52 -5.76 -5.58
N SER A 31 18.44 -4.83 -5.83
CA SER A 31 19.68 -5.10 -6.57
C SER A 31 20.74 -5.82 -5.72
N VAL A 32 20.64 -5.72 -4.40
CA VAL A 32 21.52 -6.42 -3.46
C VAL A 32 21.00 -7.84 -3.28
N ALA A 33 21.76 -8.83 -3.76
CA ALA A 33 21.32 -10.23 -3.83
C ALA A 33 20.88 -10.80 -2.46
N SER A 34 21.57 -10.46 -1.38
CA SER A 34 21.21 -10.90 -0.02
C SER A 34 19.89 -10.31 0.48
N LEU A 35 19.44 -9.19 -0.09
CA LEU A 35 18.16 -8.54 0.21
C LEU A 35 17.06 -8.92 -0.80
N SER A 36 17.37 -9.71 -1.83
CA SER A 36 16.39 -10.17 -2.83
C SER A 36 15.15 -10.86 -2.25
N PRO A 37 15.18 -11.55 -1.09
CA PRO A 37 13.97 -12.12 -0.50
C PRO A 37 13.00 -11.06 0.07
N LEU A 38 13.43 -9.81 0.25
CA LEU A 38 12.59 -8.73 0.79
C LEU A 38 11.65 -8.16 -0.29
N THR A 39 10.68 -8.97 -0.71
CA THR A 39 9.73 -8.63 -1.78
C THR A 39 8.35 -8.21 -1.28
N VAL A 40 8.13 -8.18 0.04
CA VAL A 40 6.84 -7.81 0.63
C VAL A 40 6.86 -6.32 0.96
N SER A 41 5.94 -5.56 0.37
CA SER A 41 5.81 -4.11 0.65
C SER A 41 5.07 -3.85 1.97
N PRO A 42 5.27 -2.68 2.61
CA PRO A 42 4.50 -2.29 3.80
C PRO A 42 2.98 -2.33 3.59
N ASN A 43 2.49 -2.00 2.37
CA ASN A 43 1.07 -2.13 2.04
C ASN A 43 0.58 -3.57 2.22
N VAL A 44 1.33 -4.54 1.67
CA VAL A 44 0.97 -5.96 1.77
C VAL A 44 1.05 -6.45 3.21
N MET A 45 2.06 -6.02 3.97
CA MET A 45 2.17 -6.36 5.39
C MET A 45 0.93 -5.89 6.15
N LEU A 46 0.57 -4.60 6.04
CA LEU A 46 -0.57 -4.03 6.76
C LEU A 46 -1.92 -4.61 6.33
N MET A 47 -2.08 -4.97 5.05
CA MET A 47 -3.26 -5.69 4.57
C MET A 47 -3.43 -7.05 5.27
N ASN A 48 -2.33 -7.73 5.62
CA ASN A 48 -2.36 -9.01 6.34
C ASN A 48 -2.59 -8.84 7.85
N TYR A 49 -2.48 -7.63 8.38
CA TYR A 49 -2.76 -7.27 9.78
C TYR A 49 -4.11 -6.57 9.94
N ASP A 50 -5.05 -6.80 9.02
CA ASP A 50 -6.41 -6.24 9.04
C ASP A 50 -6.47 -4.71 9.10
N ALA A 51 -5.47 -4.01 8.54
CA ALA A 51 -5.57 -2.56 8.37
C ALA A 51 -6.77 -2.20 7.48
N MET A 52 -7.35 -1.01 7.69
CA MET A 52 -8.47 -0.54 6.87
C MET A 52 -8.01 -0.34 5.42
N VAL A 53 -8.65 -1.03 4.48
CA VAL A 53 -8.34 -0.96 3.04
C VAL A 53 -9.51 -0.37 2.28
N THR A 54 -9.26 0.71 1.55
CA THR A 54 -10.19 1.26 0.55
C THR A 54 -9.72 0.88 -0.85
N ARG A 55 -10.62 0.33 -1.68
CA ARG A 55 -10.32 -0.04 -3.07
C ARG A 55 -10.98 0.93 -4.04
N PHE A 56 -10.20 1.40 -5.02
CA PHE A 56 -10.71 2.17 -6.15
C PHE A 56 -10.90 1.23 -7.35
N THR A 57 -12.13 1.14 -7.85
CA THR A 57 -12.52 0.14 -8.86
C THR A 57 -12.86 0.74 -10.23
N VAL A 58 -13.05 2.05 -10.33
CA VAL A 58 -13.40 2.72 -11.59
C VAL A 58 -12.12 3.10 -12.34
N VAL A 59 -11.96 2.55 -13.55
CA VAL A 59 -10.81 2.79 -14.43
C VAL A 59 -11.18 3.77 -15.53
N HIS A 60 -10.52 4.93 -15.53
CA HIS A 60 -10.76 6.00 -16.52
C HIS A 60 -9.73 6.03 -17.65
N ARG A 61 -8.70 5.17 -17.61
CA ARG A 61 -7.55 5.24 -18.53
C ARG A 61 -7.79 4.54 -19.86
N CYS A 62 -7.97 3.22 -19.84
CA CYS A 62 -7.98 2.39 -21.05
C CYS A 62 -9.38 2.25 -21.70
N HIS A 63 -9.46 1.52 -22.81
CA HIS A 63 -10.72 1.16 -23.48
C HIS A 63 -11.53 0.18 -22.61
N PRO A 64 -12.88 0.22 -22.63
CA PRO A 64 -13.72 -0.69 -21.82
C PRO A 64 -13.32 -2.17 -21.92
N ASP A 65 -13.08 -2.68 -23.13
CA ASP A 65 -12.67 -4.08 -23.35
C ASP A 65 -11.33 -4.42 -22.68
N ALA A 66 -10.39 -3.48 -22.67
CA ALA A 66 -9.11 -3.67 -21.99
C ALA A 66 -9.29 -3.69 -20.46
N THR A 67 -10.17 -2.83 -19.94
CA THR A 67 -10.57 -2.85 -18.52
C THR A 67 -11.19 -4.19 -18.16
N GLU A 68 -12.13 -4.69 -18.96
CA GLU A 68 -12.81 -5.97 -18.73
C GLU A 68 -11.80 -7.13 -18.69
N LEU A 69 -10.90 -7.20 -19.66
CA LEU A 69 -9.87 -8.24 -19.72
C LEU A 69 -8.98 -8.21 -18.46
N ILE A 70 -8.43 -7.05 -18.12
CA ILE A 70 -7.54 -6.91 -16.95
C ILE A 70 -8.29 -7.20 -15.65
N SER A 71 -9.55 -6.75 -15.55
CA SER A 71 -10.44 -6.97 -14.41
C SER A 71 -10.61 -8.45 -14.13
N LYS A 72 -10.95 -9.24 -15.16
CA LYS A 72 -11.16 -10.68 -15.06
C LYS A 72 -9.88 -11.43 -14.69
N VAL A 73 -8.75 -11.07 -15.31
CA VAL A 73 -7.50 -11.82 -15.16
C VAL A 73 -6.81 -11.54 -13.82
N PHE A 74 -6.74 -10.28 -13.37
CA PHE A 74 -5.90 -9.89 -12.24
C PHE A 74 -6.68 -9.46 -10.99
N TYR A 75 -7.93 -9.01 -11.16
CA TYR A 75 -8.70 -8.34 -10.11
C TYR A 75 -10.06 -8.99 -9.83
N GLY A 76 -10.27 -10.25 -10.24
CA GLY A 76 -11.50 -11.00 -9.90
C GLY A 76 -12.80 -10.39 -10.43
N GLY A 77 -12.73 -9.53 -11.45
CA GLY A 77 -13.89 -8.85 -12.03
C GLY A 77 -14.31 -7.55 -11.34
N PHE A 78 -13.54 -7.03 -10.37
CA PHE A 78 -13.93 -5.83 -9.60
C PHE A 78 -13.67 -4.50 -10.32
N LEU A 79 -12.82 -4.45 -11.34
CA LEU A 79 -12.58 -3.21 -12.09
C LEU A 79 -13.68 -2.96 -13.13
N VAL A 80 -14.14 -1.70 -13.21
CA VAL A 80 -15.18 -1.24 -14.14
C VAL A 80 -14.69 -0.05 -14.97
N SER A 81 -15.14 0.06 -16.22
CA SER A 81 -14.85 1.22 -17.06
C SER A 81 -15.62 2.45 -16.57
N GLY A 82 -14.94 3.59 -16.50
CA GLY A 82 -15.57 4.90 -16.27
C GLY A 82 -15.83 5.70 -17.54
N LYS A 83 -15.73 5.07 -18.72
CA LYS A 83 -16.07 5.62 -20.04
C LYS A 83 -17.34 4.99 -20.55
#